data_AF-A0A6J7CY18-F1
#
_entry.id   AF-A0A6J7CY18-F1
#
_cell.length_a   1.000
_cell.length_b   1.000
_cell.length_c   1.000
_cell.angle_alpha   90.00
_cell.angle_beta   90.00
_cell.angle_gamma   90.00
#
_symmetry.space_group_name_H-M   'P 1'
#
loop_
_entity.id
_entity.type
_entity.pdbx_description
1 polymer ?
#
loop_
_entity_poly.entity_id
_entity_poly.type
_entity_poly.pdbx_seq_one_letter_code
_entity_poly.pdbx_strand_id
1 'polypeptide(L)' 'MSVTGYESGDRSGDETLMLQGTDGDLILPVWEPTGDAAVDAALDSLTGLDELDASDHIPVFEAVHQQLHQRLSDINAGS' A
#
# COMPACT_ATOMS: atom_id res chain seq x y z
N MET A 1 -13.10 -46.52 -19.42
CA MET A 1 -12.18 -45.95 -18.41
C MET A 1 -11.36 -44.92 -19.16
N SER A 2 -11.73 -43.65 -19.06
CA SER A 2 -11.18 -42.56 -19.89
C SER A 2 -10.20 -41.74 -19.06
N VAL A 3 -8.97 -41.62 -19.54
CA VAL A 3 -7.95 -40.70 -19.00
C VAL A 3 -8.24 -39.33 -19.58
N THR A 4 -8.58 -38.36 -18.73
CA THR A 4 -8.64 -36.94 -19.07
C THR A 4 -7.21 -36.44 -19.27
N GLY A 5 -6.84 -36.18 -20.52
CA GLY A 5 -5.62 -35.44 -20.86
C GLY A 5 -5.76 -33.98 -20.43
N TYR A 6 -4.80 -33.50 -19.65
CA TYR A 6 -4.63 -32.11 -19.26
C TYR A 6 -3.95 -31.37 -20.41
N GLU A 7 -4.72 -30.80 -21.33
CA GLU A 7 -4.20 -29.84 -22.29
C GLU A 7 -4.81 -28.47 -22.01
N SER A 8 -4.06 -27.63 -21.29
CA SER A 8 -3.94 -26.18 -21.49
C SER A 8 -3.44 -25.51 -20.22
N GLY A 9 -2.37 -24.72 -20.37
CA GLY A 9 -1.87 -23.89 -19.29
C GLY A 9 -0.52 -23.24 -19.63
N ASP A 10 -0.42 -22.63 -20.81
CA ASP A 10 0.55 -21.57 -21.05
C ASP A 10 0.26 -20.46 -20.03
N ARG A 11 0.98 -20.45 -18.90
CA ARG A 11 0.98 -19.33 -17.95
C ARG A 11 2.10 -18.39 -18.32
N SER A 12 1.97 -17.70 -19.45
CA SER A 12 2.60 -16.39 -19.62
C SER A 12 1.54 -15.32 -19.35
N GLY A 13 1.01 -15.32 -18.13
CA GLY A 13 0.18 -14.25 -17.62
C GLY A 13 1.07 -13.06 -17.30
N ASP A 14 1.22 -12.16 -18.26
CA ASP A 14 1.37 -10.73 -17.96
C ASP A 14 0.08 -10.32 -17.23
N GLU A 15 -0.04 -10.67 -15.96
CA GLU A 15 -1.12 -10.22 -15.09
C GLU A 15 -0.80 -8.78 -14.70
N THR A 16 -0.87 -7.88 -15.69
CA THR A 16 -0.97 -6.45 -15.43
C THR A 16 -2.26 -6.25 -14.65
N LEU A 17 -2.14 -6.12 -13.33
CA LEU A 17 -3.21 -5.74 -12.41
C LEU A 17 -3.67 -4.33 -12.83
N MET A 18 -4.70 -4.24 -13.68
CA MET A 18 -5.36 -2.97 -13.94
C MET A 18 -6.00 -2.52 -12.64
N LEU A 19 -5.43 -1.49 -12.00
CA LEU A 19 -6.14 -0.76 -10.95
C LEU A 19 -7.37 -0.15 -11.61
N GLN A 20 -8.54 -0.72 -11.33
CA GLN A 20 -9.81 -0.17 -11.75
C GLN A 20 -9.90 1.24 -11.18
N GLY A 21 -9.74 2.25 -12.05
CA GLY A 21 -9.84 3.65 -11.67
C GLY A 21 -11.18 3.86 -11.02
N THR A 22 -11.15 4.17 -9.72
CA THR A 22 -12.35 4.44 -8.94
C THR A 22 -12.88 5.80 -9.37
N ASP A 23 -14.00 5.78 -10.08
CA ASP A 23 -14.78 6.95 -10.44
C ASP A 23 -15.08 7.81 -9.20
N GLY A 24 -15.13 9.12 -9.40
CA GLY A 24 -15.13 10.19 -8.39
C GLY A 24 -15.98 9.99 -7.12
N ASP A 25 -15.49 10.61 -6.05
CA ASP A 25 -15.95 10.56 -4.65
C ASP A 25 -15.49 9.31 -3.87
N LEU A 26 -14.18 9.06 -3.89
CA LEU A 26 -13.54 8.16 -2.93
C LEU A 26 -13.48 8.84 -1.56
N ILE A 27 -14.55 8.71 -0.78
CA ILE A 27 -14.44 8.85 0.68
C ILE A 27 -13.62 7.65 1.16
N LEU A 28 -12.32 7.84 1.32
CA LEU A 28 -11.47 6.82 1.93
C LEU A 28 -12.00 6.55 3.35
N PRO A 29 -12.23 5.29 3.73
CA PRO A 29 -12.62 4.98 5.11
C PRO A 29 -11.51 5.48 6.04
N VAL A 30 -11.91 6.15 7.13
CA VAL A 30 -10.97 6.48 8.20
C VAL A 30 -10.29 5.19 8.64
N TRP A 31 -8.96 5.19 8.62
CA TRP A 31 -8.18 4.00 8.95
C TRP A 31 -8.21 3.76 10.47
N GLU A 32 -8.17 2.48 10.88
CA GLU A 32 -8.10 2.11 12.29
C GLU A 32 -6.65 2.10 12.77
N PRO A 33 -6.34 2.61 13.98
CA PRO A 33 -4.98 2.61 14.53
C PRO A 33 -4.38 1.21 14.55
N THR A 34 -3.12 1.10 14.11
CA THR A 34 -2.39 -0.18 14.03
C THR A 34 -1.97 -0.71 15.39
N GLY A 35 -1.98 0.15 16.41
CA GLY A 35 -1.50 -0.14 17.76
C GLY A 35 0.00 0.10 17.95
N ASP A 36 0.73 0.45 16.89
CA ASP A 36 2.10 0.94 16.98
C ASP A 36 2.13 2.46 16.82
N ALA A 37 2.47 3.17 17.90
CA ALA A 37 2.44 4.63 17.92
C ALA A 37 3.33 5.30 16.86
N ALA A 38 4.41 4.64 16.43
CA ALA A 38 5.30 5.19 15.40
C ALA A 38 4.70 5.01 14.00
N VAL A 39 4.07 3.87 13.73
CA VAL A 39 3.30 3.66 12.49
C VAL A 39 2.10 4.61 12.45
N ASP A 40 1.38 4.74 13.56
CA ASP A 40 0.19 5.58 13.62
C ASP A 40 0.51 7.07 13.38
N ALA A 41 1.62 7.57 13.95
CA ALA A 41 2.06 8.95 13.70
C ALA A 41 2.53 9.19 12.25
N ALA A 42 3.15 8.19 11.62
CA ALA A 42 3.56 8.29 10.22
C ALA A 42 2.34 8.32 9.28
N LEU A 43 1.29 7.53 9.58
CA LEU A 43 0.04 7.54 8.81
C LEU A 43 -0.78 8.82 9.03
N ASP A 44 -0.78 9.36 10.25
CA ASP A 44 -1.44 10.65 10.56
C ASP A 44 -0.92 11.79 9.66
N SER A 45 0.38 11.78 9.37
CA SER A 45 1.04 12.77 8.50
C SER A 45 0.48 12.78 7.06
N LEU A 46 -0.10 11.67 6.58
CA LEU A 46 -0.72 11.60 5.27
C LEU A 46 -2.10 12.27 5.24
N THR A 47 -2.77 12.42 6.39
CA THR A 47 -4.09 13.04 6.51
C THR A 47 -4.04 14.54 6.19
N GLY A 48 -2.91 15.20 6.47
CA GLY A 48 -2.70 16.63 6.19
C GLY A 48 -2.31 16.96 4.75
N LEU A 49 -2.18 15.96 3.86
CA LEU A 49 -1.75 16.19 2.47
C LEU A 49 -2.76 17.00 1.64
N ASP A 50 -4.06 16.92 1.96
CA ASP A 50 -5.11 17.67 1.25
C ASP A 50 -4.92 19.18 1.38
N GLU A 51 -4.31 19.63 2.48
CA GLU A 51 -4.03 21.04 2.76
C GLU A 51 -2.74 21.54 2.07
N LEU A 52 -1.94 20.64 1.49
CA LEU A 52 -0.65 20.94 0.86
C LEU A 52 -0.76 20.97 -0.67
N ASP A 53 0.09 21.80 -1.29
CA ASP A 53 0.30 21.74 -2.73
C ASP A 53 0.90 20.39 -3.15
N ALA A 54 0.52 19.90 -4.33
CA ALA A 54 0.97 18.60 -4.84
C ALA A 54 2.52 18.49 -4.94
N SER A 55 3.22 19.61 -5.05
CA SER A 55 4.70 19.63 -5.06
C SER A 55 5.30 19.30 -3.69
N ASP A 56 4.58 19.59 -2.61
CA ASP A 56 4.96 19.32 -1.23
C ASP A 56 4.54 17.92 -0.77
N HIS A 57 3.78 17.18 -1.57
CA HIS A 57 3.38 15.80 -1.25
C HIS A 57 4.56 14.83 -1.31
N ILE A 58 5.46 15.00 -2.29
CA ILE A 58 6.63 14.12 -2.49
C ILE A 58 7.49 14.03 -1.22
N PRO A 59 7.98 15.14 -0.62
CA PRO A 59 8.81 15.05 0.58
C PRO A 59 8.07 14.43 1.77
N VAL A 60 6.75 14.61 1.88
CA VAL A 60 5.94 13.96 2.93
C VAL A 60 5.85 12.45 2.71
N PHE A 61 5.57 12.00 1.49
CA PHE A 61 5.55 10.58 1.16
C PHE A 61 6.90 9.89 1.39
N GLU A 62 8.00 10.54 1.01
CA GLU A 62 9.35 10.03 1.26
C GLU A 62 9.63 9.89 2.76
N ALA A 63 9.27 10.91 3.55
CA ALA A 63 9.45 10.89 5.00
C ALA A 63 8.66 9.74 5.66
N VAL A 64 7.37 9.61 5.31
CA VAL A 64 6.50 8.54 5.83
C VAL A 64 7.04 7.16 5.42
N HIS A 65 7.47 6.99 4.17
CA HIS A 65 8.04 5.74 3.70
C HIS A 65 9.31 5.35 4.47
N GLN A 66 10.22 6.30 4.71
CA GLN A 66 11.43 6.06 5.51
C GLN A 66 11.10 5.69 6.96
N GLN A 67 10.14 6.38 7.59
CA GLN A 67 9.71 6.11 8.96
C GLN A 67 9.12 4.70 9.10
N LEU A 68 8.20 4.32 8.21
CA LEU A 68 7.58 2.99 8.21
C LEU A 68 8.62 1.89 7.95
N HIS A 69 9.49 2.09 6.96
CA HIS A 69 10.55 1.13 6.65
C HIS A 69 11.51 0.94 7.83
N GLN A 70 11.89 2.03 8.50
CA GLN A 70 12.72 1.98 9.70
C GLN A 70 12.01 1.24 10.84
N ARG A 71 10.72 1.49 11.05
CA ARG A 71 9.95 0.83 12.12
C ARG A 71 9.80 -0.67 11.86
N LEU A 72 9.50 -1.06 10.63
CA LEU A 72 9.44 -2.47 10.23
C LEU A 72 10.79 -3.17 10.36
N SER A 73 11.87 -2.49 9.99
CA SER A 73 13.23 -3.02 10.15
C SER A 73 13.60 -3.24 11.62
N ASP A 74 13.22 -2.33 12.51
CA ASP A 74 13.43 -2.43 13.96
C ASP A 74 12.67 -3.63 14.56
N ILE A 75 11.40 -3.79 14.19
CA ILE A 75 10.56 -4.94 14.63
C ILE A 75 11.15 -6.26 14.14
N ASN A 76 11.61 -6.33 12.89
CA ASN A 76 12.22 -7.52 12.31
C ASN A 76 13.59 -7.84 12.93
N ALA A 77 14.39 -6.82 13.29
CA ALA A 77 15.69 -7.00 13.93
C ALA A 77 15.60 -7.40 15.41
N GLY A 78 14.48 -7.09 16.07
CA GLY A 78 14.21 -7.43 17.47
C GLY A 78 13.48 -8.77 17.70
N SER A 79 13.20 -9.54 16.64
CA SER A 79 12.57 -10.87 16.69
C SER A 79 13.58 -12.02 16.68
#